data_AF-E3BJ19-F1
#
_entry.id   AF-E3BJ19-F1
#
_cell.length_a   1.000
_cell.length_b   1.000
_cell.length_c   1.000
_cell.angle_alpha   90.00
_cell.angle_beta   90.00
_cell.angle_gamma   90.00
#
_symmetry.space_group_name_H-M   'P 1'
#
loop_
_entity.id
_entity.type
_entity.pdbx_description
1 polymer ?
#
loop_
_entity_poly.entity_id
_entity_poly.type
_entity_poly.pdbx_seq_one_letter_code
_entity_poly.pdbx_strand_id
1 'polypeptide(L)'
;MSRSWVVLIMACLLMASAGVYYLSQSDQTISQPTLTIETGTIEKKAVAVGSIVPAHSVSIKSQNNGIVGEIYVKVGEKVKQGQALIKVSPNPTPKALTDASTDLMRSQAALESAKQKLNNLQRLLDEKIIPANFDEYVSARSEVKSAQADMMQKRQNLELIRSGEATVGDAKLSSTIYAPIDGTVLNLKVEVGEPIISTESSQAATEMMSLADMKAMIFKGSVSEHDAAMLAPDMKAMITVAPFPDKPIQGLLNTVAIQSQKRNNPTDTEAKSFDNGFEVEVDNLDIPSDIHLRSGFSANADITLKKVENVLVVPERALKFEGEVPMVLIPDSSKQGFHTQPVTLGLSDGIHVEVLKGVNQGQTVVDNSMVGIDVE
;
A
#
# COMPACT_ATOMS: atom_id res chain seq x y z
N MET A 1 -51.97 -88.37 -20.15
CA MET A 1 -50.96 -87.76 -21.04
C MET A 1 -49.65 -87.65 -20.28
N SER A 2 -48.56 -88.10 -20.90
CA SER A 2 -47.32 -88.58 -20.28
C SER A 2 -46.50 -87.51 -19.54
N ARG A 3 -45.88 -87.91 -18.42
CA ARG A 3 -44.95 -87.11 -17.59
C ARG A 3 -43.83 -86.40 -18.40
N SER A 4 -43.54 -86.86 -19.61
CA SER A 4 -42.56 -86.25 -20.53
C SER A 4 -42.94 -84.85 -21.04
N TRP A 5 -44.23 -84.49 -21.09
CA TRP A 5 -44.65 -83.16 -21.59
C TRP A 5 -44.40 -82.03 -20.57
N VAL A 6 -44.52 -82.35 -19.28
CA VAL A 6 -44.26 -81.40 -18.18
C VAL A 6 -42.76 -81.05 -18.09
N VAL A 7 -41.88 -82.02 -18.35
CA VAL A 7 -40.42 -81.80 -18.35
C VAL A 7 -39.99 -80.92 -19.52
N LEU A 8 -40.59 -81.08 -20.70
CA LEU A 8 -40.33 -80.25 -21.88
C LEU A 8 -40.76 -78.78 -21.69
N ILE A 9 -41.93 -78.56 -21.07
CA ILE A 9 -42.40 -77.21 -20.75
C ILE A 9 -41.49 -76.54 -19.73
N MET A 10 -41.06 -77.26 -18.69
CA MET A 10 -40.17 -76.71 -17.66
C MET A 10 -38.78 -76.37 -18.22
N ALA A 11 -38.25 -77.18 -19.13
CA ALA A 11 -36.98 -76.91 -19.81
C ALA A 11 -37.07 -75.70 -20.77
N CYS A 12 -38.18 -75.54 -21.49
CA CYS A 12 -38.42 -74.33 -22.29
C CYS A 12 -38.55 -73.08 -21.42
N LEU A 13 -39.19 -73.18 -20.25
CA LEU A 13 -39.36 -72.05 -19.34
C LEU A 13 -38.02 -71.64 -18.69
N LEU A 14 -37.13 -72.60 -18.41
CA LEU A 14 -35.76 -72.35 -17.96
C LEU A 14 -34.86 -71.76 -19.04
N MET A 15 -34.98 -72.19 -20.30
CA MET A 15 -34.24 -71.56 -21.40
C MET A 15 -34.78 -70.18 -21.74
N ALA A 16 -36.10 -69.95 -21.64
CA ALA A 16 -36.69 -68.63 -21.80
C ALA A 16 -36.28 -67.68 -20.67
N SER A 17 -36.25 -68.14 -19.42
CA SER A 17 -35.79 -67.32 -18.29
C SER A 17 -34.30 -67.04 -18.35
N ALA A 18 -33.47 -68.00 -18.76
CA ALA A 18 -32.04 -67.78 -19.01
C ALA A 18 -31.80 -66.83 -20.19
N GLY A 19 -32.59 -66.93 -21.27
CA GLY A 19 -32.53 -66.02 -22.41
C GLY A 19 -32.95 -64.59 -22.05
N VAL A 20 -34.00 -64.42 -21.24
CA VAL A 20 -34.42 -63.11 -20.72
C VAL A 20 -33.40 -62.56 -19.73
N TYR A 21 -32.79 -63.39 -18.89
CA TYR A 21 -31.74 -62.96 -17.96
C TYR A 21 -30.47 -62.52 -18.71
N TYR A 22 -30.10 -63.21 -19.79
CA TYR A 22 -28.95 -62.86 -20.62
C TYR A 22 -29.21 -61.60 -21.47
N LEU A 23 -30.42 -61.41 -22.00
CA LEU A 23 -30.79 -60.18 -22.71
C LEU A 23 -30.98 -58.99 -21.77
N SER A 24 -31.46 -59.21 -20.54
CA SER A 24 -31.61 -58.15 -19.54
C SER A 24 -30.29 -57.73 -18.88
N GLN A 25 -29.20 -58.46 -19.18
CA GLN A 25 -27.82 -58.12 -18.82
C GLN A 25 -27.04 -57.49 -19.99
N SER A 26 -27.72 -57.20 -21.13
CA SER A 26 -27.16 -56.39 -22.21
C SER A 26 -27.47 -54.92 -21.92
N ASP A 27 -26.41 -54.16 -21.67
CA ASP A 27 -26.32 -52.70 -21.73
C ASP A 27 -27.03 -51.92 -20.60
N GLN A 28 -26.51 -52.06 -19.38
CA GLN A 28 -26.47 -50.89 -18.50
C GLN A 28 -25.43 -49.92 -19.05
N THR A 29 -25.84 -49.07 -19.99
CA THR A 29 -25.01 -47.95 -20.45
C THR A 29 -24.85 -47.00 -19.26
N ILE A 30 -23.65 -46.97 -18.68
CA ILE A 30 -23.30 -46.06 -17.59
C ILE A 30 -23.50 -44.64 -18.13
N SER A 31 -24.58 -43.97 -17.71
CA SER A 31 -24.89 -42.61 -18.14
C SER A 31 -23.95 -41.65 -17.43
N GLN A 32 -22.76 -41.50 -17.98
CA GLN A 32 -21.75 -40.61 -17.43
C GLN A 32 -22.17 -39.15 -17.68
N PRO A 33 -21.98 -38.25 -16.69
CA PRO A 33 -22.19 -36.84 -16.89
C PRO A 33 -21.24 -36.35 -17.99
N THR A 34 -21.81 -35.58 -18.92
CA THR A 34 -21.07 -35.06 -20.07
C THR A 34 -21.13 -33.55 -20.12
N LEU A 35 -20.10 -32.97 -20.72
CA LEU A 35 -19.89 -31.54 -20.91
C LEU A 35 -19.76 -31.27 -22.41
N THR A 36 -20.31 -30.16 -22.86
CA THR A 36 -20.18 -29.76 -24.26
C THR A 36 -19.03 -28.76 -24.40
N ILE A 37 -18.21 -28.92 -25.42
CA ILE A 37 -17.11 -28.00 -25.70
C ILE A 37 -17.66 -26.73 -26.32
N GLU A 38 -17.43 -25.62 -25.63
CA GLU A 38 -17.88 -24.31 -26.04
C GLU A 38 -16.69 -23.41 -26.42
N THR A 39 -16.99 -22.38 -27.20
CA THR A 39 -16.03 -21.31 -27.48
C THR A 39 -16.09 -20.28 -26.36
N GLY A 40 -14.95 -19.95 -25.80
CA GLY A 40 -14.85 -19.02 -24.68
C GLY A 40 -13.64 -18.10 -24.77
N THR A 41 -13.43 -17.35 -23.70
CA THR A 41 -12.25 -16.51 -23.49
C THR A 41 -11.50 -17.05 -22.28
N ILE A 42 -10.19 -17.21 -22.40
CA ILE A 42 -9.32 -17.65 -21.30
C ILE A 42 -8.32 -16.53 -21.01
N GLU A 43 -8.23 -16.18 -19.73
CA GLU A 43 -7.33 -15.13 -19.23
C GLU A 43 -6.43 -15.71 -18.16
N LYS A 44 -5.11 -15.69 -18.39
CA LYS A 44 -4.15 -15.96 -17.32
C LYS A 44 -3.92 -14.68 -16.54
N LYS A 45 -4.18 -14.71 -15.23
CA LYS A 45 -4.11 -13.56 -14.34
C LYS A 45 -3.03 -13.77 -13.28
N ALA A 46 -2.35 -12.68 -12.93
CA ALA A 46 -1.52 -12.59 -11.74
C ALA A 46 -2.34 -11.90 -10.64
N VAL A 47 -2.34 -12.47 -9.43
CA VAL A 47 -3.07 -11.90 -8.30
C VAL A 47 -2.10 -11.13 -7.42
N ALA A 48 -2.30 -9.83 -7.30
CA ALA A 48 -1.59 -8.99 -6.36
C ALA A 48 -2.47 -8.69 -5.14
N VAL A 49 -1.92 -8.85 -3.94
CA VAL A 49 -2.62 -8.56 -2.67
C VAL A 49 -2.04 -7.27 -2.09
N GLY A 50 -2.90 -6.33 -1.70
CA GLY A 50 -2.43 -5.02 -1.28
C GLY A 50 -3.50 -4.14 -0.66
N SER A 51 -3.31 -2.85 -0.82
CA SER A 51 -4.22 -1.83 -0.31
C SER A 51 -4.30 -0.62 -1.23
N ILE A 52 -5.41 0.12 -1.12
CA ILE A 52 -5.60 1.41 -1.77
C ILE A 52 -4.89 2.48 -0.95
N VAL A 53 -3.94 3.18 -1.57
CA VAL A 53 -3.15 4.24 -0.95
C VAL A 53 -3.11 5.48 -1.84
N PRO A 54 -2.81 6.66 -1.28
CA PRO A 54 -2.62 7.86 -2.08
C PRO A 54 -1.30 7.77 -2.85
N ALA A 55 -1.28 8.23 -4.10
CA ALA A 55 -0.07 8.27 -4.92
C ALA A 55 1.02 9.16 -4.29
N HIS A 56 0.59 10.26 -3.67
CA HIS A 56 1.47 11.22 -3.04
C HIS A 56 1.04 11.49 -1.61
N SER A 57 1.89 11.11 -0.66
CA SER A 57 1.72 11.39 0.76
C SER A 57 3.02 11.95 1.35
N VAL A 58 2.89 12.89 2.28
CA VAL A 58 4.00 13.52 3.00
C VAL A 58 3.76 13.38 4.50
N SER A 59 4.74 12.82 5.20
CA SER A 59 4.79 12.80 6.66
C SER A 59 5.38 14.12 7.17
N ILE A 60 4.60 14.85 7.96
CA ILE A 60 5.00 16.11 8.58
C ILE A 60 5.70 15.78 9.90
N LYS A 61 7.02 15.99 9.92
CA LYS A 61 7.88 15.77 11.07
C LYS A 61 8.22 17.09 11.76
N SER A 62 8.57 17.02 13.03
CA SER A 62 8.94 18.21 13.79
C SER A 62 10.22 18.85 13.25
N GLN A 63 10.18 20.16 13.04
CA GLN A 63 11.34 20.98 12.63
C GLN A 63 12.12 21.49 13.83
N ASN A 64 11.46 21.72 14.97
CA ASN A 64 12.05 22.30 16.18
C ASN A 64 11.68 21.48 17.42
N ASN A 65 12.60 21.38 18.40
CA ASN A 65 12.30 20.74 19.67
C ASN A 65 11.29 21.58 20.47
N GLY A 66 10.32 20.93 21.10
CA GLY A 66 9.32 21.67 21.87
C GLY A 66 8.20 20.78 22.39
N ILE A 67 7.08 21.42 22.69
CA ILE A 67 5.82 20.82 23.10
C ILE A 67 4.75 21.25 22.10
N VAL A 68 3.87 20.33 21.71
CA VAL A 68 2.70 20.67 20.88
C VAL A 68 1.80 21.64 21.63
N GLY A 69 1.65 22.86 21.12
CA GLY A 69 0.85 23.92 21.73
C GLY A 69 -0.59 23.88 21.26
N GLU A 70 -0.82 24.13 19.96
CA GLU A 70 -2.16 24.15 19.35
C GLU A 70 -2.16 23.36 18.05
N ILE A 71 -3.26 22.67 17.79
CA ILE A 71 -3.47 21.92 16.55
C ILE A 71 -4.64 22.58 15.82
N TYR A 72 -4.39 23.12 14.62
CA TYR A 72 -5.35 23.91 13.85
C TYR A 72 -6.22 23.09 12.92
N VAL A 73 -5.89 21.80 12.72
CA VAL A 73 -6.53 20.94 11.72
C VAL A 73 -7.03 19.64 12.34
N LYS A 74 -8.02 19.03 11.69
CA LYS A 74 -8.57 17.73 12.10
C LYS A 74 -8.32 16.65 11.05
N VAL A 75 -8.31 15.39 11.49
CA VAL A 75 -8.25 14.23 10.58
C VAL A 75 -9.44 14.27 9.62
N GLY A 76 -9.18 14.12 8.33
CA GLY A 76 -10.16 14.22 7.25
C GLY A 76 -10.38 15.64 6.72
N GLU A 77 -9.78 16.67 7.32
CA GLU A 77 -9.86 18.04 6.84
C GLU A 77 -8.97 18.27 5.61
N LYS A 78 -9.48 19.04 4.64
CA LYS A 78 -8.70 19.48 3.47
C LYS A 78 -7.91 20.74 3.82
N VAL A 79 -6.62 20.72 3.55
CA VAL A 79 -5.70 21.83 3.79
C VAL A 79 -5.09 22.30 2.48
N LYS A 80 -4.78 23.59 2.43
CA LYS A 80 -4.00 24.17 1.33
C LYS A 80 -2.53 24.33 1.71
N GLN A 81 -1.65 24.30 0.73
CA GLN A 81 -0.25 24.64 0.91
C GLN A 81 -0.12 26.02 1.60
N GLY A 82 0.73 26.08 2.62
CA GLY A 82 0.91 27.28 3.44
C GLY A 82 -0.16 27.50 4.52
N GLN A 83 -1.14 26.60 4.67
CA GLN A 83 -2.07 26.65 5.81
C GLN A 83 -1.37 26.20 7.09
N ALA A 84 -1.65 26.90 8.20
CA ALA A 84 -1.13 26.54 9.51
C ALA A 84 -1.72 25.20 9.98
N LEU A 85 -0.85 24.30 10.45
CA LEU A 85 -1.23 22.95 10.88
C LEU A 85 -1.13 22.80 12.40
N ILE A 86 0.05 23.04 12.95
CA ILE A 86 0.37 22.89 14.37
C ILE A 86 1.27 24.03 14.80
N LYS A 87 1.01 24.57 16.00
CA LYS A 87 1.92 25.47 16.70
C LYS A 87 2.68 24.70 17.77
N VAL A 88 4.00 24.81 17.77
CA VAL A 88 4.91 24.15 18.70
C VAL A 88 5.47 25.18 19.66
N SER A 89 5.23 25.05 20.94
CA SER A 89 5.84 25.90 21.95
C SER A 89 7.23 25.38 22.32
N PRO A 90 8.24 26.22 22.52
CA PRO A 90 9.52 25.78 23.06
C PRO A 90 9.38 25.19 24.45
N ASN A 91 10.26 24.24 24.74
CA ASN A 91 10.45 23.73 26.09
C ASN A 91 11.92 23.86 26.48
N PRO A 92 12.41 25.09 26.74
CA PRO A 92 13.81 25.30 27.09
C PRO A 92 14.12 24.64 28.44
N THR A 93 15.30 24.03 28.53
CA THR A 93 15.76 23.48 29.80
C THR A 93 16.00 24.62 30.81
N PRO A 94 15.78 24.39 32.13
CA PRO A 94 16.06 25.40 33.15
C PRO A 94 17.49 25.94 33.07
N LYS A 95 18.45 25.08 32.68
CA LYS A 95 19.84 25.46 32.46
C LYS A 95 19.99 26.47 31.31
N ALA A 96 19.44 26.18 30.13
CA ALA A 96 19.52 27.08 28.98
C ALA A 96 18.92 28.46 29.29
N LEU A 97 17.79 28.48 30.01
CA LEU A 97 17.15 29.72 30.42
C LEU A 97 18.01 30.52 31.41
N THR A 98 18.63 29.83 32.37
CA THR A 98 19.51 30.44 33.38
C THR A 98 20.77 31.01 32.75
N ASP A 99 21.40 30.26 31.83
CA ASP A 99 22.60 30.68 31.12
C ASP A 99 22.32 31.96 30.29
N ALA A 100 21.24 31.97 29.50
CA ALA A 100 20.85 33.13 28.69
C ALA A 100 20.45 34.36 29.53
N SER A 101 19.75 34.15 30.64
CA SER A 101 19.42 35.23 31.59
C SER A 101 20.67 35.83 32.22
N THR A 102 21.64 34.99 32.57
CA THR A 102 22.92 35.42 33.16
C THR A 102 23.73 36.24 32.15
N ASP A 103 23.79 35.81 30.90
CA ASP A 103 24.48 36.55 29.84
C ASP A 103 23.84 37.92 29.59
N LEU A 104 22.51 38.01 29.59
CA LEU A 104 21.81 39.30 29.50
C LEU A 104 22.16 40.21 30.69
N MET A 105 22.14 39.69 31.92
CA MET A 105 22.52 40.46 33.11
C MET A 105 23.95 41.00 33.03
N ARG A 106 24.90 40.19 32.55
CA ARG A 106 26.31 40.61 32.35
C ARG A 106 26.43 41.71 31.30
N SER A 107 25.78 41.55 30.16
CA SER A 107 25.81 42.57 29.09
C SER A 107 25.15 43.89 29.52
N GLN A 108 24.08 43.81 30.34
CA GLN A 108 23.42 44.98 30.91
C GLN A 108 24.34 45.74 31.87
N ALA A 109 25.04 45.02 32.76
CA ALA A 109 26.01 45.62 33.67
C ALA A 109 27.19 46.25 32.92
N ALA A 110 27.67 45.61 31.85
CA ALA A 110 28.71 46.18 30.98
C ALA A 110 28.25 47.47 30.30
N LEU A 111 27.02 47.51 29.78
CA LEU A 111 26.43 48.71 29.19
C LEU A 111 26.27 49.84 30.21
N GLU A 112 25.85 49.53 31.43
CA GLU A 112 25.72 50.51 32.51
C GLU A 112 27.07 51.11 32.89
N SER A 113 28.10 50.26 33.05
CA SER A 113 29.48 50.70 33.29
C SER A 113 30.00 51.62 32.18
N ALA A 114 29.80 51.23 30.91
CA ALA A 114 30.20 52.04 29.76
C ALA A 114 29.48 53.39 29.71
N LYS A 115 28.17 53.42 30.02
CA LYS A 115 27.38 54.65 30.11
C LYS A 115 27.86 55.56 31.22
N GLN A 116 28.20 55.00 32.38
CA GLN A 116 28.70 55.79 33.51
C GLN A 116 30.06 56.42 33.19
N LYS A 117 30.95 55.66 32.55
CA LYS A 117 32.23 56.17 32.04
C LYS A 117 32.04 57.31 31.03
N LEU A 118 31.13 57.13 30.07
CA LEU A 118 30.79 58.18 29.10
C LEU A 118 30.22 59.43 29.78
N ASN A 119 29.31 59.27 30.74
CA ASN A 119 28.70 60.39 31.48
C ASN A 119 29.74 61.18 32.28
N ASN A 120 30.66 60.47 32.95
CA ASN A 120 31.78 61.10 33.67
C ASN A 120 32.66 61.94 32.72
N LEU A 121 33.03 61.39 31.56
CA LEU A 121 33.81 62.12 30.55
C LEU A 121 33.02 63.27 29.92
N GLN A 122 31.72 63.10 29.70
CA GLN A 122 30.85 64.15 29.18
C GLN A 122 30.76 65.34 30.15
N ARG A 123 30.68 65.09 31.46
CA ARG A 123 30.74 66.15 32.47
C ARG A 123 32.05 66.94 32.42
N LEU A 124 33.19 66.25 32.26
CA LEU A 124 34.50 66.91 32.13
C LEU A 124 34.59 67.74 30.83
N LEU A 125 33.96 67.29 29.76
CA LEU A 125 33.84 68.03 28.51
C LEU A 125 32.99 69.29 28.68
N ASP A 126 31.85 69.18 29.36
CA ASP A 126 30.94 70.30 29.64
C ASP A 126 31.60 71.36 30.56
N GLU A 127 32.40 70.91 31.52
CA GLU A 127 33.24 71.75 32.38
C GLU A 127 34.48 72.32 31.64
N LYS A 128 34.66 72.00 30.34
CA LYS A 128 35.79 72.41 29.47
C LYS A 128 37.17 71.95 29.96
N ILE A 129 37.23 70.86 30.72
CA ILE A 129 38.47 70.25 31.23
C ILE A 129 39.15 69.43 30.14
N ILE A 130 38.37 68.74 29.30
CA ILE A 130 38.85 67.96 28.16
C ILE A 130 38.24 68.49 26.85
N PRO A 131 38.93 68.38 25.69
CA PRO A 131 38.37 68.77 24.40
C PRO A 131 37.44 67.68 23.82
N ALA A 132 36.55 68.03 22.91
CA ALA A 132 35.55 67.10 22.33
C ALA A 132 36.17 65.96 21.49
N ASN A 133 37.38 66.16 20.99
CA ASN A 133 38.16 65.16 20.25
C ASN A 133 39.12 64.37 21.16
N PHE A 134 38.92 64.40 22.47
CA PHE A 134 39.71 63.60 23.39
C PHE A 134 39.48 62.10 23.12
N ASP A 135 40.56 61.36 22.86
CA ASP A 135 40.49 59.97 22.39
C ASP A 135 39.70 59.05 23.33
N GLU A 136 39.80 59.26 24.65
CA GLU A 136 39.03 58.48 25.63
C GLU A 136 37.52 58.75 25.54
N TYR A 137 37.11 59.99 25.23
CA TYR A 137 35.69 60.33 25.06
C TYR A 137 35.10 59.68 23.79
N VAL A 138 35.83 59.75 22.67
CA VAL A 138 35.44 59.08 21.42
C VAL A 138 35.39 57.56 21.60
N SER A 139 36.35 56.99 22.32
CA SER A 139 36.41 55.57 22.65
C SER A 139 35.24 55.16 23.56
N ALA A 140 34.94 55.91 24.62
CA ALA A 140 33.82 55.64 25.51
C ALA A 140 32.46 55.70 24.79
N ARG A 141 32.28 56.62 23.84
CA ARG A 141 31.07 56.67 23.00
C ARG A 141 30.93 55.42 22.14
N SER A 142 32.04 54.96 21.56
CA SER A 142 32.10 53.73 20.77
C SER A 142 31.85 52.48 21.64
N GLU A 143 32.39 52.46 22.85
CA GLU A 143 32.20 51.40 23.86
C GLU A 143 30.73 51.27 24.26
N VAL A 144 30.03 52.38 24.53
CA VAL A 144 28.58 52.36 24.78
C VAL A 144 27.81 51.78 23.60
N LYS A 145 28.15 52.18 22.36
CA LYS A 145 27.50 51.65 21.16
C LYS A 145 27.72 50.15 21.01
N SER A 146 28.94 49.66 21.27
CA SER A 146 29.28 48.24 21.24
C SER A 146 28.54 47.45 22.32
N ALA A 147 28.56 47.94 23.57
CA ALA A 147 27.88 47.28 24.69
C ALA A 147 26.35 47.28 24.51
N GLN A 148 25.79 48.29 23.85
CA GLN A 148 24.38 48.34 23.51
C GLN A 148 24.01 47.30 22.46
N ALA A 149 24.87 47.10 21.45
CA ALA A 149 24.68 46.06 20.44
C ALA A 149 24.77 44.66 21.06
N ASP A 150 25.75 44.41 21.94
CA ASP A 150 25.89 43.13 22.64
C ASP A 150 24.68 42.84 23.54
N MET A 151 24.22 43.81 24.33
CA MET A 151 23.00 43.64 25.15
C MET A 151 21.78 43.32 24.30
N MET A 152 21.62 43.99 23.15
CA MET A 152 20.53 43.70 22.21
C MET A 152 20.61 42.26 21.68
N GLN A 153 21.81 41.79 21.33
CA GLN A 153 22.03 40.41 20.89
C GLN A 153 21.69 39.40 21.99
N LYS A 154 22.16 39.62 23.23
CA LYS A 154 21.85 38.71 24.35
C LYS A 154 20.37 38.69 24.70
N ARG A 155 19.69 39.84 24.58
CA ARG A 155 18.24 39.95 24.76
C ARG A 155 17.48 39.16 23.70
N GLN A 156 17.88 39.25 22.43
CA GLN A 156 17.28 38.47 21.34
C GLN A 156 17.50 36.96 21.55
N ASN A 157 18.67 36.55 22.03
CA ASN A 157 18.94 35.14 22.33
C ASN A 157 18.07 34.61 23.48
N LEU A 158 17.89 35.38 24.56
CA LEU A 158 16.98 35.00 25.65
C LEU A 158 15.53 34.89 25.16
N GLU A 159 15.10 35.81 24.30
CA GLU A 159 13.77 35.77 23.71
C GLU A 159 13.60 34.52 22.84
N LEU A 160 14.57 34.21 21.97
CA LEU A 160 14.57 32.98 21.17
C LEU A 160 14.43 31.72 22.02
N ILE A 161 15.16 31.63 23.13
CA ILE A 161 15.11 30.47 24.02
C ILE A 161 13.76 30.38 24.74
N ARG A 162 13.13 31.53 25.07
CA ARG A 162 11.84 31.58 25.77
C ARG A 162 10.65 31.34 24.85
N SER A 163 10.58 32.05 23.73
CA SER A 163 9.43 32.08 22.82
C SER A 163 9.59 31.12 21.65
N GLY A 164 10.83 30.72 21.31
CA GLY A 164 11.13 29.92 20.11
C GLY A 164 11.07 30.73 18.84
N GLU A 165 10.71 32.00 18.98
CA GLU A 165 10.47 32.93 17.90
C GLU A 165 11.50 34.03 18.05
N ALA A 166 12.54 33.98 17.22
CA ALA A 166 13.41 35.12 17.00
C ALA A 166 13.09 35.76 15.65
N THR A 167 13.10 37.09 15.66
CA THR A 167 13.23 37.87 14.43
C THR A 167 14.72 38.07 14.19
N VAL A 168 15.29 37.29 13.26
CA VAL A 168 16.66 37.49 12.79
C VAL A 168 16.57 38.16 11.42
N GLY A 169 16.72 39.49 11.39
CA GLY A 169 16.46 40.28 10.19
C GLY A 169 14.97 40.23 9.78
N ASP A 170 14.68 39.82 8.55
CA ASP A 170 13.31 39.65 8.03
C ASP A 170 12.74 38.22 8.25
N ALA A 171 13.54 37.28 8.73
CA ALA A 171 13.11 35.91 8.97
C ALA A 171 12.53 35.76 10.38
N LYS A 172 11.22 35.57 10.47
CA LYS A 172 10.57 35.05 11.69
C LYS A 172 10.78 33.55 11.74
N LEU A 173 11.53 33.05 12.72
CA LEU A 173 11.47 31.63 13.07
C LEU A 173 10.08 31.37 13.63
N SER A 174 9.17 30.89 12.79
CA SER A 174 7.81 30.59 13.23
C SER A 174 7.80 29.26 13.95
N SER A 175 7.21 29.28 15.13
CA SER A 175 6.84 28.10 15.90
C SER A 175 5.70 27.29 15.25
N THR A 176 5.12 27.80 14.16
CA THR A 176 4.01 27.21 13.43
C THR A 176 4.50 26.42 12.21
N ILE A 177 4.07 25.18 12.13
CA ILE A 177 4.31 24.29 10.99
C ILE A 177 3.18 24.46 9.99
N TYR A 178 3.55 24.65 8.73
CA TYR A 178 2.61 24.87 7.63
C TYR A 178 2.56 23.66 6.69
N ALA A 179 1.45 23.52 5.97
CA ALA A 179 1.28 22.47 4.97
C ALA A 179 2.24 22.65 3.78
N PRO A 180 3.07 21.65 3.44
CA PRO A 180 3.98 21.72 2.31
C PRO A 180 3.28 21.49 0.96
N ILE A 181 2.10 20.85 0.97
CA ILE A 181 1.30 20.51 -0.21
C ILE A 181 -0.19 20.74 0.09
N ASP A 182 -0.98 20.91 -0.97
CA ASP A 182 -2.43 20.77 -0.89
C ASP A 182 -2.80 19.29 -0.62
N GLY A 183 -3.79 19.03 0.23
CA GLY A 183 -4.18 17.65 0.51
C GLY A 183 -5.20 17.51 1.63
N THR A 184 -5.38 16.27 2.10
CA THR A 184 -6.23 15.91 3.24
C THR A 184 -5.37 15.38 4.38
N VAL A 185 -5.69 15.74 5.61
CA VAL A 185 -5.05 15.18 6.82
C VAL A 185 -5.47 13.73 7.01
N LEU A 186 -4.53 12.79 6.87
CA LEU A 186 -4.82 11.35 6.98
C LEU A 186 -4.84 10.87 8.42
N ASN A 187 -3.90 11.33 9.22
CA ASN A 187 -3.81 11.02 10.64
C ASN A 187 -3.10 12.13 11.39
N LEU A 188 -3.35 12.17 12.69
CA LEU A 188 -2.67 13.00 13.66
C LEU A 188 -2.02 12.03 14.66
N LYS A 189 -0.70 12.11 14.81
CA LYS A 189 0.10 11.19 15.65
C LYS A 189 0.59 11.85 16.95
N VAL A 190 0.18 13.09 17.20
CA VAL A 190 0.57 13.84 18.40
C VAL A 190 -0.63 14.53 19.03
N GLU A 191 -0.58 14.71 20.34
CA GLU A 191 -1.59 15.45 21.10
C GLU A 191 -1.06 16.77 21.66
N VAL A 192 -1.98 17.69 21.98
CA VAL A 192 -1.64 18.95 22.66
C VAL A 192 -0.99 18.64 24.02
N GLY A 193 0.18 19.21 24.27
CA GLY A 193 0.97 18.96 25.47
C GLY A 193 2.07 17.89 25.31
N GLU A 194 2.12 17.18 24.18
CA GLU A 194 3.13 16.16 23.94
C GLU A 194 4.51 16.77 23.58
N PRO A 195 5.62 16.29 24.16
CA PRO A 195 6.96 16.73 23.78
C PRO A 195 7.38 16.12 22.43
N ILE A 196 7.96 16.94 21.56
CA ILE A 196 8.40 16.54 20.23
C ILE A 196 9.88 16.84 19.99
N ILE A 197 10.49 16.00 19.16
CA ILE A 197 11.92 16.04 18.84
C ILE A 197 12.09 16.34 17.35
N SER A 198 13.01 17.24 17.04
CA SER A 198 13.30 17.73 15.69
C SER A 198 14.27 16.85 14.89
N THR A 199 14.29 17.09 13.58
CA THR A 199 15.24 16.49 12.63
C THR A 199 16.70 16.91 12.83
N GLU A 200 16.97 18.00 13.56
CA GLU A 200 18.34 18.46 13.83
C GLU A 200 19.00 17.71 14.98
N SER A 201 18.21 17.00 15.79
CA SER A 201 18.75 16.17 16.86
C SER A 201 19.38 14.89 16.28
N SER A 202 20.33 14.30 17.00
CA SER A 202 20.87 12.96 16.66
C SER A 202 19.83 11.83 16.84
N GLN A 203 18.58 12.16 17.18
CA GLN A 203 17.48 11.24 17.36
C GLN A 203 16.49 11.35 16.18
N ALA A 204 15.69 10.32 15.98
CA ALA A 204 14.65 10.35 14.97
C ALA A 204 13.60 11.42 15.30
N ALA A 205 13.31 12.28 14.33
CA ALA A 205 12.30 13.32 14.49
C ALA A 205 10.90 12.73 14.69
N THR A 206 10.12 13.35 15.57
CA THR A 206 8.73 12.96 15.82
C THR A 206 7.88 13.26 14.59
N GLU A 207 7.18 12.24 14.08
CA GLU A 207 6.17 12.40 13.03
C GLU A 207 4.85 12.86 13.67
N MET A 208 4.37 14.03 13.28
CA MET A 208 3.20 14.66 13.90
C MET A 208 1.90 14.36 13.14
N MET A 209 1.95 14.33 11.82
CA MET A 209 0.80 14.03 10.98
C MET A 209 1.23 13.57 9.60
N SER A 210 0.27 13.05 8.82
CA SER A 210 0.47 12.80 7.39
C SER A 210 -0.59 13.50 6.55
N LEU A 211 -0.14 14.06 5.43
CA LEU A 211 -0.95 14.74 4.43
C LEU A 211 -0.86 13.98 3.11
N ALA A 212 -1.97 13.85 2.39
CA ALA A 212 -1.94 13.28 1.06
C ALA A 212 -3.05 13.82 0.16
N ASP A 213 -2.82 13.73 -1.15
CA ASP A 213 -3.87 14.02 -2.13
C ASP A 213 -4.77 12.78 -2.32
N MET A 214 -6.04 12.91 -1.92
CA MET A 214 -7.04 11.85 -2.04
C MET A 214 -7.64 11.73 -3.45
N LYS A 215 -7.32 12.64 -4.37
CA LYS A 215 -7.80 12.56 -5.75
C LYS A 215 -7.01 11.55 -6.58
N ALA A 216 -5.72 11.42 -6.29
CA ALA A 216 -4.82 10.49 -6.96
C ALA A 216 -4.61 9.25 -6.07
N MET A 217 -5.58 8.33 -6.09
CA MET A 217 -5.46 7.06 -5.39
C MET A 217 -4.89 6.00 -6.33
N ILE A 218 -4.04 5.14 -5.78
CA ILE A 218 -3.43 3.99 -6.47
C ILE A 218 -3.65 2.73 -5.64
N PHE A 219 -3.61 1.59 -6.31
CA PHE A 219 -3.46 0.32 -5.62
C PHE A 219 -1.96 0.02 -5.49
N LYS A 220 -1.53 -0.27 -4.27
CA LYS A 220 -0.16 -0.70 -3.96
C LYS A 220 -0.22 -2.07 -3.32
N GLY A 221 0.38 -3.06 -3.95
CA GLY A 221 0.30 -4.44 -3.51
C GLY A 221 1.54 -5.25 -3.86
N SER A 222 1.51 -6.54 -3.54
CA SER A 222 2.60 -7.45 -3.83
C SER A 222 2.12 -8.66 -4.61
N VAL A 223 2.91 -9.05 -5.61
CA VAL A 223 2.70 -10.18 -6.50
C VAL A 223 3.80 -11.23 -6.31
N SER A 224 3.51 -12.49 -6.64
CA SER A 224 4.48 -13.60 -6.54
C SER A 224 5.68 -13.41 -7.48
N GLU A 225 6.84 -13.98 -7.13
CA GLU A 225 8.04 -13.97 -7.98
C GLU A 225 7.79 -14.62 -9.36
N HIS A 226 7.01 -15.71 -9.39
CA HIS A 226 6.71 -16.42 -10.64
C HIS A 226 5.94 -15.54 -11.62
N ASP A 227 4.95 -14.79 -11.12
CA ASP A 227 4.11 -13.95 -11.95
C ASP A 227 4.79 -12.61 -12.28
N ALA A 228 5.61 -12.07 -11.36
CA ALA A 228 6.33 -10.81 -11.53
C ALA A 228 7.19 -10.79 -12.80
N ALA A 229 7.78 -11.93 -13.17
CA ALA A 229 8.60 -12.07 -14.37
C ALA A 229 7.82 -11.82 -15.69
N MET A 230 6.49 -11.97 -15.66
CA MET A 230 5.62 -11.78 -16.82
C MET A 230 4.95 -10.41 -16.85
N LEU A 231 5.07 -9.61 -15.79
CA LEU A 231 4.42 -8.31 -15.69
C LEU A 231 5.15 -7.23 -16.49
N ALA A 232 4.38 -6.35 -17.12
CA ALA A 232 4.88 -5.18 -17.81
C ALA A 232 3.94 -3.98 -17.56
N PRO A 233 4.45 -2.74 -17.64
CA PRO A 233 3.61 -1.55 -17.63
C PRO A 233 2.49 -1.62 -18.67
N ASP A 234 1.41 -0.88 -18.43
CA ASP A 234 0.18 -0.80 -19.26
C ASP A 234 -0.69 -2.06 -19.29
N MET A 235 -0.37 -3.08 -18.48
CA MET A 235 -1.25 -4.24 -18.31
C MET A 235 -2.55 -3.85 -17.59
N LYS A 236 -3.68 -4.40 -18.08
CA LYS A 236 -4.99 -4.17 -17.47
C LYS A 236 -5.10 -4.92 -16.14
N ALA A 237 -5.51 -4.19 -15.11
CA ALA A 237 -5.73 -4.72 -13.78
C ALA A 237 -7.17 -4.46 -13.33
N MET A 238 -7.78 -5.48 -12.72
CA MET A 238 -9.09 -5.38 -12.10
C MET A 238 -8.93 -5.42 -10.58
N ILE A 239 -9.28 -4.33 -9.91
CA ILE A 239 -9.09 -4.18 -8.48
C ILE A 239 -10.41 -4.39 -7.75
N THR A 240 -10.41 -5.34 -6.82
CA THR A 240 -11.54 -5.61 -5.94
C THR A 240 -11.19 -5.12 -4.54
N VAL A 241 -11.90 -4.10 -4.08
CA VAL A 241 -11.70 -3.46 -2.77
C VAL A 241 -12.61 -4.13 -1.75
N ALA A 242 -12.09 -4.52 -0.59
CA ALA A 242 -12.81 -5.39 0.36
C ALA A 242 -14.19 -4.85 0.82
N PRO A 243 -14.37 -3.55 1.12
CA PRO A 243 -15.69 -2.98 1.37
C PRO A 243 -16.67 -2.99 0.19
N PHE A 244 -16.21 -3.18 -1.05
CA PHE A 244 -17.00 -3.07 -2.28
C PHE A 244 -16.71 -4.25 -3.25
N PRO A 245 -16.98 -5.51 -2.85
CA PRO A 245 -16.64 -6.68 -3.66
C PRO A 245 -17.41 -6.74 -4.98
N ASP A 246 -18.63 -6.19 -5.03
CA ASP A 246 -19.51 -6.23 -6.20
C ASP A 246 -19.17 -5.15 -7.25
N LYS A 247 -18.20 -4.27 -6.96
CA LYS A 247 -17.87 -3.11 -7.80
C LYS A 247 -16.37 -3.10 -8.09
N PRO A 248 -15.91 -3.91 -9.05
CA PRO A 248 -14.50 -3.94 -9.40
C PRO A 248 -14.10 -2.65 -10.12
N ILE A 249 -12.89 -2.17 -9.80
CA ILE A 249 -12.32 -0.91 -10.31
C ILE A 249 -11.26 -1.26 -11.34
N GLN A 250 -11.38 -0.71 -12.54
CA GLN A 250 -10.37 -0.90 -13.58
C GLN A 250 -9.19 0.04 -13.36
N GLY A 251 -7.99 -0.44 -13.63
CA GLY A 251 -6.75 0.35 -13.61
C GLY A 251 -5.69 -0.20 -14.55
N LEU A 252 -4.57 0.51 -14.63
CA LEU A 252 -3.41 0.11 -15.42
C LEU A 252 -2.20 -0.10 -14.53
N LEU A 253 -1.46 -1.18 -14.78
CA LEU A 253 -0.21 -1.43 -14.10
C LEU A 253 0.81 -0.38 -14.53
N ASN A 254 1.30 0.43 -13.59
CA ASN A 254 2.26 1.49 -13.87
C ASN A 254 3.68 1.03 -13.54
N THR A 255 3.88 0.55 -12.31
CA THR A 255 5.21 0.17 -11.83
C THR A 255 5.22 -1.25 -11.29
N VAL A 256 6.28 -1.99 -11.64
CA VAL A 256 6.67 -3.26 -11.02
C VAL A 256 8.05 -3.04 -10.41
N ALA A 257 8.21 -3.31 -9.12
CA ALA A 257 9.49 -3.17 -8.45
C ALA A 257 10.55 -4.08 -9.09
N ILE A 258 11.78 -3.58 -9.18
CA ILE A 258 12.92 -4.36 -9.71
C ILE A 258 13.49 -5.27 -8.61
N GLN A 259 13.35 -4.87 -7.34
CA GLN A 259 13.83 -5.62 -6.19
C GLN A 259 12.65 -6.30 -5.48
N SER A 260 12.76 -7.61 -5.28
CA SER A 260 11.83 -8.34 -4.42
C SER A 260 11.99 -7.92 -2.96
N GLN A 261 10.87 -7.76 -2.27
CA GLN A 261 10.80 -7.57 -0.84
C GLN A 261 10.21 -8.82 -0.20
N LYS A 262 10.60 -9.11 1.05
CA LYS A 262 9.98 -10.21 1.79
C LYS A 262 8.54 -9.81 2.13
N ARG A 263 7.59 -10.60 1.63
CA ARG A 263 6.17 -10.50 1.96
C ARG A 263 6.06 -10.86 3.44
N ASN A 264 5.78 -9.87 4.28
CA ASN A 264 5.85 -9.89 5.74
C ASN A 264 7.28 -9.71 6.28
N ASN A 265 7.55 -8.51 6.79
CA ASN A 265 8.70 -8.25 7.64
C ASN A 265 8.34 -8.71 9.06
N PRO A 266 8.83 -9.84 9.59
CA PRO A 266 8.56 -10.22 10.96
C PRO A 266 9.46 -9.34 11.83
N THR A 267 8.90 -8.29 12.42
CA THR A 267 9.48 -7.70 13.63
C THR A 267 9.45 -8.69 14.81
N ASP A 268 8.74 -9.81 14.68
CA ASP A 268 8.77 -10.92 15.61
C ASP A 268 9.58 -12.10 15.05
N THR A 269 10.73 -12.32 15.67
CA THR A 269 11.52 -13.55 15.62
C THR A 269 10.58 -14.77 15.59
N GLU A 270 10.73 -15.63 14.58
CA GLU A 270 10.12 -16.98 14.40
C GLU A 270 9.10 -17.20 13.27
N ALA A 271 8.73 -16.20 12.46
CA ALA A 271 7.99 -16.47 11.21
C ALA A 271 8.92 -16.43 9.99
N LYS A 272 9.49 -17.57 9.59
CA LYS A 272 10.12 -17.73 8.26
C LYS A 272 9.03 -17.75 7.18
N SER A 273 8.44 -16.60 6.86
CA SER A 273 7.64 -16.47 5.63
C SER A 273 8.61 -16.34 4.47
N PHE A 274 8.67 -17.38 3.62
CA PHE A 274 9.53 -17.45 2.43
C PHE A 274 8.88 -16.85 1.18
N ASP A 275 7.81 -16.05 1.32
CA ASP A 275 7.20 -15.40 0.18
C ASP A 275 8.02 -14.16 -0.20
N ASN A 276 8.92 -14.34 -1.16
CA ASN A 276 9.46 -13.22 -1.92
C ASN A 276 8.34 -12.68 -2.81
N GLY A 277 8.07 -11.38 -2.69
CA GLY A 277 7.09 -10.69 -3.53
C GLY A 277 7.70 -9.48 -4.20
N PHE A 278 7.13 -9.07 -5.33
CA PHE A 278 7.47 -7.81 -5.98
C PHE A 278 6.35 -6.81 -5.73
N GLU A 279 6.71 -5.59 -5.37
CA GLU A 279 5.72 -4.53 -5.21
C GLU A 279 5.22 -4.08 -6.58
N VAL A 280 3.92 -3.88 -6.70
CA VAL A 280 3.25 -3.40 -7.90
C VAL A 280 2.37 -2.22 -7.57
N GLU A 281 2.35 -1.24 -8.46
CA GLU A 281 1.51 -0.05 -8.37
C GLU A 281 0.61 0.02 -9.59
N VAL A 282 -0.71 0.02 -9.35
CA VAL A 282 -1.74 0.19 -10.37
C VAL A 282 -2.38 1.56 -10.19
N ASP A 283 -2.35 2.37 -11.24
CA ASP A 283 -2.91 3.72 -11.27
C ASP A 283 -4.10 3.82 -12.23
N ASN A 284 -4.52 5.05 -12.53
CA ASN A 284 -5.64 5.37 -13.42
C ASN A 284 -6.91 4.61 -13.05
N LEU A 285 -7.20 4.58 -11.74
CA LEU A 285 -8.35 3.88 -11.18
C LEU A 285 -9.64 4.54 -11.62
N ASP A 286 -10.46 3.80 -12.37
CA ASP A 286 -11.81 4.22 -12.75
C ASP A 286 -12.78 4.00 -11.58
N ILE A 287 -12.75 4.94 -10.63
CA ILE A 287 -13.51 4.86 -9.38
C ILE A 287 -14.96 5.32 -9.65
N PRO A 288 -15.97 4.44 -9.45
CA PRO A 288 -17.37 4.82 -9.54
C PRO A 288 -17.72 5.98 -8.60
N SER A 289 -18.53 6.94 -9.07
CA SER A 289 -18.86 8.18 -8.33
C SER A 289 -19.59 7.97 -7.00
N ASP A 290 -20.19 6.79 -6.80
CA ASP A 290 -20.89 6.40 -5.57
C ASP A 290 -19.95 5.76 -4.53
N ILE A 291 -18.71 5.45 -4.89
CA ILE A 291 -17.71 4.87 -4.00
C ILE A 291 -16.79 5.95 -3.45
N HIS A 292 -16.70 5.99 -2.12
CA HIS A 292 -15.74 6.83 -1.40
C HIS A 292 -14.62 5.94 -0.87
N LEU A 293 -13.50 5.88 -1.60
CA LEU A 293 -12.32 5.15 -1.15
C LEU A 293 -11.64 5.89 0.01
N ARG A 294 -11.13 5.11 0.97
CA ARG A 294 -10.27 5.61 2.05
C ARG A 294 -8.89 4.98 1.91
N SER A 295 -7.87 5.75 2.26
CA SER A 295 -6.51 5.22 2.37
C SER A 295 -6.46 4.04 3.35
N GLY A 296 -5.81 2.96 2.94
CA GLY A 296 -5.64 1.75 3.74
C GLY A 296 -6.70 0.67 3.54
N PHE A 297 -7.68 0.85 2.65
CA PHE A 297 -8.59 -0.24 2.30
C PHE A 297 -7.83 -1.41 1.67
N SER A 298 -8.01 -2.61 2.20
CA SER A 298 -7.47 -3.84 1.60
C SER A 298 -8.12 -4.09 0.25
N ALA A 299 -7.31 -4.53 -0.70
CA ALA A 299 -7.75 -4.83 -2.06
C ALA A 299 -6.92 -5.95 -2.68
N ASN A 300 -7.50 -6.61 -3.67
CA ASN A 300 -6.79 -7.54 -4.55
C ASN A 300 -6.84 -6.98 -5.96
N ALA A 301 -5.75 -7.12 -6.71
CA ALA A 301 -5.69 -6.73 -8.11
C ALA A 301 -5.40 -7.96 -8.98
N ASP A 302 -6.32 -8.27 -9.87
CA ASP A 302 -6.16 -9.30 -10.88
C ASP A 302 -5.58 -8.66 -12.15
N ILE A 303 -4.29 -8.89 -12.39
CA ILE A 303 -3.55 -8.32 -13.52
C ILE A 303 -3.56 -9.34 -14.67
N THR A 304 -4.04 -8.93 -15.84
CA THR A 304 -4.16 -9.83 -17.00
C THR A 304 -2.82 -10.00 -17.71
N LEU A 305 -2.19 -11.18 -17.60
CA LEU A 305 -0.91 -11.52 -18.22
C LEU A 305 -1.06 -11.86 -19.70
N LYS A 306 -2.02 -12.72 -20.00
CA LYS A 306 -2.35 -13.19 -21.35
C LYS A 306 -3.85 -13.40 -21.47
N LYS A 307 -4.38 -13.07 -22.63
CA LYS A 307 -5.78 -13.26 -22.98
C LYS A 307 -5.87 -13.89 -24.36
N VAL A 308 -6.65 -14.95 -24.47
CA VAL A 308 -7.04 -15.56 -25.75
C VAL A 308 -8.56 -15.58 -25.83
N GLU A 309 -9.09 -15.15 -26.96
CA GLU A 309 -10.54 -15.02 -27.20
C GLU A 309 -10.96 -15.98 -28.33
N ASN A 310 -12.21 -16.44 -28.27
CA ASN A 310 -12.82 -17.32 -29.27
C ASN A 310 -12.07 -18.66 -29.46
N VAL A 311 -11.63 -19.26 -28.36
CA VAL A 311 -10.92 -20.55 -28.35
C VAL A 311 -11.81 -21.67 -27.83
N LEU A 312 -11.50 -22.92 -28.19
CA LEU A 312 -12.21 -24.08 -27.64
C LEU A 312 -11.81 -24.26 -26.18
N VAL A 313 -12.80 -24.21 -25.29
CA VAL A 313 -12.59 -24.26 -23.86
C VAL A 313 -13.08 -25.59 -23.30
N VAL A 314 -12.25 -26.21 -22.50
CA VAL A 314 -12.60 -27.42 -21.74
C VAL A 314 -12.30 -27.17 -20.26
N PRO A 315 -13.23 -27.48 -19.33
CA PRO A 315 -12.92 -27.44 -17.90
C PRO A 315 -11.74 -28.37 -17.60
N GLU A 316 -10.76 -27.90 -16.83
CA GLU A 316 -9.53 -28.65 -16.55
C GLU A 316 -9.82 -30.00 -15.87
N ARG A 317 -10.91 -30.06 -15.09
CA ARG A 317 -11.45 -31.29 -14.46
C ARG A 317 -11.93 -32.36 -15.45
N ALA A 318 -12.14 -32.04 -16.72
CA ALA A 318 -12.49 -33.00 -17.76
C ALA A 318 -11.25 -33.64 -18.41
N LEU A 319 -10.05 -33.15 -18.10
CA LEU A 319 -8.80 -33.72 -18.57
C LEU A 319 -8.42 -34.96 -17.76
N LYS A 320 -7.78 -35.91 -18.44
CA LYS A 320 -7.09 -37.05 -17.86
C LYS A 320 -5.67 -37.08 -18.38
N PHE A 321 -4.70 -37.21 -17.49
CA PHE A 321 -3.29 -37.29 -17.85
C PHE A 321 -2.83 -38.73 -17.83
N GLU A 322 -2.29 -39.21 -18.94
CA GLU A 322 -1.59 -40.48 -19.02
C GLU A 322 -0.10 -40.20 -19.25
N GLY A 323 0.66 -40.17 -18.15
CA GLY A 323 2.02 -39.63 -18.16
C GLY A 323 2.00 -38.12 -18.41
N GLU A 324 2.74 -37.67 -19.43
CA GLU A 324 2.80 -36.25 -19.84
C GLU A 324 1.76 -35.87 -20.91
N VAL A 325 0.97 -36.83 -21.41
CA VAL A 325 0.03 -36.58 -22.50
C VAL A 325 -1.37 -36.27 -21.93
N PRO A 326 -1.89 -35.05 -22.15
CA PRO A 326 -3.26 -34.72 -21.77
C PRO A 326 -4.26 -35.36 -22.73
N MET A 327 -5.29 -35.97 -22.18
CA MET A 327 -6.37 -36.63 -22.93
C MET A 327 -7.73 -36.17 -22.42
N VAL A 328 -8.73 -36.21 -23.30
CA VAL A 328 -10.14 -36.09 -22.96
C VAL A 328 -10.84 -37.42 -23.21
N LEU A 329 -11.91 -37.67 -22.47
CA LEU A 329 -12.75 -38.85 -22.64
C LEU A 329 -13.96 -38.47 -23.49
N ILE A 330 -14.16 -39.14 -24.62
CA ILE A 330 -15.31 -38.89 -25.50
C ILE A 330 -16.27 -40.07 -25.40
N PRO A 331 -17.57 -39.83 -25.14
CA PRO A 331 -18.56 -40.90 -25.05
C PRO A 331 -18.59 -41.76 -26.32
N ASP A 332 -18.66 -43.08 -26.16
CA ASP A 332 -18.76 -44.05 -27.26
C ASP A 332 -19.61 -45.25 -26.84
N SER A 333 -20.08 -46.04 -27.80
CA SER A 333 -20.90 -47.25 -27.60
C SER A 333 -20.08 -48.46 -27.09
N SER A 334 -18.89 -48.22 -26.54
CA SER A 334 -18.02 -49.27 -25.99
C SER A 334 -18.59 -49.77 -24.64
N LYS A 335 -18.16 -50.96 -24.19
CA LYS A 335 -18.54 -51.48 -22.85
C LYS A 335 -18.16 -50.55 -21.70
N GLN A 336 -17.19 -49.66 -21.93
CA GLN A 336 -16.70 -48.69 -20.96
C GLN A 336 -17.44 -47.34 -21.07
N GLY A 337 -18.19 -47.12 -22.16
CA GLY A 337 -18.99 -45.92 -22.42
C GLY A 337 -18.21 -44.73 -23.00
N PHE A 338 -16.89 -44.85 -23.19
CA PHE A 338 -16.04 -43.78 -23.72
C PHE A 338 -14.76 -44.32 -24.37
N HIS A 339 -14.07 -43.46 -25.13
CA HIS A 339 -12.69 -43.65 -25.60
C HIS A 339 -11.82 -42.44 -25.23
N THR A 340 -10.51 -42.65 -25.08
CA THR A 340 -9.54 -41.58 -24.82
C THR A 340 -9.11 -40.92 -26.13
N GLN A 341 -9.09 -39.60 -26.16
CA GLN A 341 -8.58 -38.82 -27.28
C GLN A 341 -7.49 -37.84 -26.78
N PRO A 342 -6.26 -37.94 -27.31
CA PRO A 342 -5.19 -37.02 -26.94
C PRO A 342 -5.49 -35.62 -27.45
N VAL A 343 -5.21 -34.63 -26.63
CA VAL A 343 -5.43 -33.21 -26.95
C VAL A 343 -4.14 -32.42 -26.82
N THR A 344 -4.04 -31.31 -27.54
CA THR A 344 -2.96 -30.34 -27.36
C THR A 344 -3.52 -29.12 -26.62
N LEU A 345 -2.98 -28.84 -25.44
CA LEU A 345 -3.45 -27.75 -24.59
C LEU A 345 -2.73 -26.43 -24.92
N GLY A 346 -3.44 -25.33 -24.69
CA GLY A 346 -2.96 -23.95 -24.81
C GLY A 346 -2.92 -23.25 -23.46
N LEU A 347 -3.46 -22.02 -23.39
CA LEU A 347 -3.56 -21.26 -22.15
C LEU A 347 -4.52 -21.93 -21.15
N SER A 348 -4.15 -21.99 -19.86
CA SER A 348 -5.03 -22.42 -18.76
C SER A 348 -5.19 -21.26 -17.77
N ASP A 349 -6.41 -21.10 -17.25
CA ASP A 349 -6.73 -20.19 -16.13
C ASP A 349 -6.87 -20.92 -14.78
N GLY A 350 -6.61 -22.23 -14.75
CA GLY A 350 -6.72 -23.11 -13.57
C GLY A 350 -8.13 -23.63 -13.28
N ILE A 351 -9.13 -23.25 -14.08
CA ILE A 351 -10.49 -23.80 -14.08
C ILE A 351 -10.82 -24.38 -15.46
N HIS A 352 -10.40 -23.66 -16.49
CA HIS A 352 -10.61 -23.91 -17.90
C HIS A 352 -9.28 -23.87 -18.65
N VAL A 353 -9.18 -24.71 -19.68
CA VAL A 353 -8.02 -24.78 -20.56
C VAL A 353 -8.43 -24.63 -22.02
N GLU A 354 -7.55 -23.98 -22.78
CA GLU A 354 -7.65 -23.89 -24.23
C GLU A 354 -7.24 -25.22 -24.85
N VAL A 355 -8.03 -25.72 -25.80
CA VAL A 355 -7.67 -26.89 -26.59
C VAL A 355 -7.38 -26.48 -28.03
N LEU A 356 -6.11 -26.60 -28.43
CA LEU A 356 -5.64 -26.22 -29.76
C LEU A 356 -5.94 -27.29 -30.81
N LYS A 357 -5.84 -28.57 -30.43
CA LYS A 357 -6.06 -29.73 -31.31
C LYS A 357 -6.64 -30.90 -30.53
N GLY A 358 -7.39 -31.74 -31.24
CA GLY A 358 -7.91 -33.00 -30.72
C GLY A 358 -9.37 -32.96 -30.29
N VAL A 359 -10.09 -31.85 -30.45
CA VAL A 359 -11.54 -31.77 -30.23
C VAL A 359 -12.17 -30.74 -31.16
N ASN A 360 -13.47 -30.85 -31.40
CA ASN A 360 -14.26 -29.91 -32.19
C ASN A 360 -15.27 -29.14 -31.33
N GLN A 361 -15.70 -27.97 -31.82
CA GLN A 361 -16.78 -27.21 -31.20
C GLN A 361 -18.07 -28.02 -31.14
N GLY A 362 -18.76 -27.98 -29.99
CA GLY A 362 -20.00 -28.72 -29.78
C GLY A 362 -19.81 -30.22 -29.55
N GLN A 363 -18.57 -30.71 -29.54
CA GLN A 363 -18.29 -32.10 -29.19
C GLN A 363 -18.53 -32.33 -27.70
N THR A 364 -19.08 -33.49 -27.37
CA THR A 364 -19.38 -33.88 -25.99
C THR A 364 -18.19 -34.64 -25.40
N VAL A 365 -17.76 -34.25 -24.19
CA VAL A 365 -16.70 -34.90 -23.43
C VAL A 365 -17.24 -35.36 -22.08
N VAL A 366 -16.73 -36.46 -21.57
CA VAL A 366 -17.10 -37.00 -20.26
C VAL A 366 -16.49 -36.14 -19.16
N ASP A 367 -17.28 -35.87 -18.12
CA ASP A 367 -16.82 -35.23 -16.90
C ASP A 367 -16.03 -36.20 -16.03
N ASN A 368 -14.70 -36.16 -16.17
CA ASN A 368 -13.79 -37.07 -15.47
C ASN A 368 -13.86 -36.95 -13.93
N SER A 369 -14.39 -35.86 -13.37
CA SER A 369 -14.55 -35.71 -11.91
C SER A 369 -15.58 -36.67 -11.30
N MET A 370 -16.47 -37.25 -12.11
CA MET A 370 -17.52 -38.18 -11.64
C MET A 370 -17.30 -39.63 -12.11
N VAL A 371 -16.28 -39.90 -12.92
CA VAL A 371 -15.98 -41.24 -13.45
C VAL A 371 -15.41 -42.20 -12.38
N GLY A 372 -14.99 -41.66 -11.22
CA GLY A 372 -14.39 -42.42 -10.13
C GLY A 372 -15.33 -42.86 -8.99
N ILE A 373 -16.64 -42.62 -9.06
CA ILE A 373 -17.54 -42.89 -7.92
C ILE A 373 -18.10 -44.33 -7.93
N ASP A 374 -18.07 -45.04 -9.07
CA ASP A 374 -18.68 -46.38 -9.21
C ASP A 374 -17.68 -47.49 -9.59
N VAL A 375 -16.38 -47.30 -9.33
CA VAL A 375 -15.37 -48.36 -9.57
C VAL A 375 -14.69 -48.73 -8.24
N GLU A 376 -15.43 -49.46 -7.39
CA GLU A 376 -14.87 -50.38 -6.39
C GLU A 376 -15.52 -51.77 -6.53
#